data_AF-A0AAV9KX69-F1
#
_entry.id   AF-A0AAV9KX69-F1
#
_cell.length_a   1.000
_cell.length_b   1.000
_cell.length_c   1.000
_cell.angle_alpha   90.00
_cell.angle_beta   90.00
_cell.angle_gamma   90.00
#
_symmetry.space_group_name_H-M   'P 1'
#
loop_
_entity.id
_entity.type
_entity.pdbx_description
1 polymer ?
#
loop_
_entity_poly.entity_id
_entity_poly.type
_entity_poly.pdbx_seq_one_letter_code
_entity_poly.pdbx_strand_id
1 'polypeptide(L)'
;MYVCNLEKPSCDYGYFDCQRVNDPQRKSWFNSSNITRQSDPNKSDYPFGIYGDTVTVSVTSALFFNKYFYRLWWGLKNLSALGQDLSTSTHIGEISFAIVVATLGLILFALLIGNMQTYLQSTTVRLEEWRIRRMDTEQWMHHRQKYDQYKWIATRGVDDEALLKGLPLDLRRDIKRHLCYDLRLKPALCTQGTFLVRESDPVNEMLFIIQGNLDSYTTNGGHTGFFNFCRIGPSDFCGEELLTWALNRCPSVILPSSTRTVKVVSEVESFALVAEDLKFVAAQFQRLHSKQLRHKFRFYSHQWRTWAACFIHAAYRRYKKRKGVNETESFSGQLDMNAPSPGSGFAEYATRWAASRRGLHKHSDSDSTAVSSLQKPKEPDFSVDDE
;
A
#
# COMPACT_ATOMS: atom_id res chain seq x y z
N MET A 1 56.18 12.46 33.71
CA MET A 1 55.95 11.14 34.32
C MET A 1 57.04 10.12 33.95
N TYR A 2 57.47 10.04 32.70
CA TYR A 2 58.55 9.14 32.25
C TYR A 2 59.92 9.38 32.91
N VAL A 3 60.24 10.65 33.23
CA VAL A 3 61.53 11.09 33.79
C VAL A 3 61.79 10.52 35.20
N CYS A 4 60.78 10.49 36.08
CA CYS A 4 60.92 9.93 37.44
C CYS A 4 61.13 8.41 37.47
N ASN A 5 60.68 7.68 36.44
CA ASN A 5 60.87 6.23 36.39
C ASN A 5 62.31 5.83 36.04
N LEU A 6 63.09 6.74 35.47
CA LEU A 6 64.48 6.52 35.07
C LEU A 6 65.48 6.95 36.16
N GLU A 7 65.04 7.72 37.15
CA GLU A 7 65.90 8.33 38.16
C GLU A 7 65.61 7.73 39.55
N LYS A 8 66.52 6.90 40.07
CA LYS A 8 66.48 6.39 41.46
C LYS A 8 67.52 7.14 42.32
N PRO A 9 67.21 7.50 43.60
CA PRO A 9 66.18 6.87 44.43
C PRO A 9 65.06 7.78 44.99
N SER A 10 64.94 9.06 44.63
CA SER A 10 63.86 9.93 45.15
C SER A 10 63.38 10.97 44.15
N CYS A 11 62.42 10.60 43.31
CA CYS A 11 61.69 11.54 42.47
C CYS A 11 60.32 11.82 43.11
N ASP A 12 60.21 12.94 43.83
CA ASP A 12 58.93 13.42 44.36
C ASP A 12 58.22 14.25 43.28
N TYR A 13 56.99 13.85 42.94
CA TYR A 13 56.16 14.54 41.97
C TYR A 13 55.90 16.01 42.36
N GLY A 14 55.95 16.33 43.65
CA GLY A 14 55.79 17.70 44.15
C GLY A 14 56.91 18.66 43.69
N TYR A 15 58.08 18.16 43.29
CA TYR A 15 59.19 18.98 42.82
C TYR A 15 59.03 19.51 41.38
N PHE A 16 58.07 18.99 40.62
CA PHE A 16 57.75 19.51 39.27
C PHE A 16 56.77 20.69 39.30
N ASP A 17 56.19 21.03 40.45
CA ASP A 17 55.27 22.16 40.59
C ASP A 17 56.02 23.50 40.59
N CYS A 18 55.53 24.48 39.82
CA CYS A 18 56.06 25.84 39.78
C CYS A 18 55.89 26.60 41.11
N GLN A 19 55.03 26.14 42.02
CA GLN A 19 54.86 26.76 43.33
C GLN A 19 56.01 26.46 44.29
N ARG A 20 56.68 25.30 44.15
CA ARG A 20 57.79 24.87 45.02
C ARG A 20 59.19 25.23 44.50
N VAL A 21 59.29 26.19 43.57
CA VAL A 21 60.58 26.62 42.95
C VAL A 21 61.59 27.12 43.97
N ASN A 22 61.12 27.76 45.03
CA ASN A 22 61.98 28.36 46.05
C ASN A 22 62.42 27.39 47.14
N ASP A 23 61.89 26.16 47.16
CA ASP A 23 62.16 25.17 48.19
C ASP A 23 63.62 24.68 48.11
N PRO A 24 64.42 24.78 49.18
CA PRO A 24 65.82 24.36 49.17
C PRO A 24 66.01 22.87 48.82
N GLN A 25 65.06 22.00 49.20
CA GLN A 25 65.12 20.57 48.88
C GLN A 25 64.99 20.31 47.37
N ARG A 26 64.10 21.04 46.70
CA ARG A 26 63.97 20.98 45.25
C ARG A 26 65.23 21.47 44.55
N LYS A 27 65.84 22.57 45.01
CA LYS A 27 67.07 23.12 44.39
C LYS A 27 68.24 22.14 44.47
N SER A 28 68.39 21.47 45.62
CA SER A 28 69.40 20.42 45.80
C SER A 28 69.14 19.23 44.88
N TRP A 29 67.89 18.77 44.81
CA TRP A 29 67.48 17.67 43.93
C TRP A 29 67.70 18.02 42.45
N PHE A 30 67.30 19.22 42.02
CA PHE A 30 67.43 19.70 40.65
C PHE A 30 68.89 19.75 40.19
N ASN A 31 69.81 20.24 41.04
CA ASN A 31 71.25 20.25 40.73
C ASN A 31 71.87 18.84 40.68
N SER A 32 71.32 17.89 41.43
CA SER A 32 71.79 16.49 41.42
C SER A 32 71.22 15.66 40.26
N SER A 33 70.10 16.10 39.69
CA SER A 33 69.34 15.36 38.68
C SER A 33 69.79 15.67 37.25
N ASN A 34 69.68 14.72 36.31
CA ASN A 34 69.99 14.93 34.89
C ASN A 34 68.76 15.43 34.08
N ILE A 35 67.80 16.04 34.77
CA ILE A 35 66.47 16.41 34.24
C ILE A 35 66.56 17.49 33.16
N THR A 36 67.52 18.41 33.27
CA THR A 36 67.74 19.50 32.31
C THR A 36 68.11 18.99 30.92
N ARG A 37 68.80 17.84 30.81
CA ARG A 37 69.14 17.25 29.50
C ARG A 37 68.01 16.44 28.89
N GLN A 38 67.12 15.89 29.71
CA GLN A 38 66.03 15.01 29.29
C GLN A 38 64.70 15.74 29.09
N SER A 39 64.57 16.94 29.66
CA SER A 39 63.35 17.76 29.69
C SER A 39 63.64 19.18 29.19
N ASP A 40 64.48 19.32 28.16
CA ASP A 40 64.76 20.62 27.56
C ASP A 40 63.66 20.95 26.52
N PRO A 41 62.81 21.96 26.75
CA PRO A 41 61.74 22.33 25.81
C PRO A 41 62.29 22.89 24.49
N ASN A 42 63.58 23.23 24.41
CA ASN A 42 64.23 23.71 23.19
C ASN A 42 64.79 22.58 22.30
N LYS A 43 64.81 21.33 22.79
CA LYS A 43 65.04 20.15 21.93
C LYS A 43 63.69 19.68 21.39
N SER A 44 63.62 19.50 20.07
CA SER A 44 62.42 19.19 19.30
C SER A 44 61.63 17.92 19.69
N ASP A 45 62.17 17.09 20.58
CA ASP A 45 61.74 15.70 20.73
C ASP A 45 60.93 15.44 22.01
N TYR A 46 60.48 16.48 22.73
CA TYR A 46 59.60 16.26 23.88
C TYR A 46 58.13 16.07 23.41
N PRO A 47 57.49 14.91 23.63
CA PRO A 47 56.11 14.69 23.22
C PRO A 47 55.16 15.42 24.17
N PHE A 48 54.74 16.62 23.76
CA PHE A 48 53.76 17.44 24.48
C PHE A 48 52.32 16.87 24.46
N GLY A 49 52.10 15.73 23.82
CA GLY A 49 50.80 15.04 23.77
C GLY A 49 49.68 15.93 23.23
N ILE A 50 48.53 15.90 23.89
CA ILE A 50 47.32 16.68 23.53
C ILE A 50 47.60 18.19 23.45
N TYR A 51 48.59 18.68 24.19
CA TYR A 51 48.91 20.11 24.26
C TYR A 51 49.98 20.55 23.26
N GLY A 52 50.52 19.64 22.44
CA GLY A 52 51.63 19.93 21.52
C GLY A 52 51.36 21.10 20.58
N ASP A 53 50.21 21.09 19.90
CA ASP A 53 49.83 22.16 18.98
C ASP A 53 49.68 23.52 19.67
N THR A 54 49.31 23.53 20.95
CA THR A 54 49.09 24.77 21.70
C THR A 54 50.40 25.41 22.15
N VAL A 55 51.39 24.57 22.44
CA VAL A 55 52.73 24.97 22.89
C VAL A 55 53.59 25.41 21.72
N THR A 56 53.55 24.69 20.60
CA THR A 56 54.31 25.03 19.38
C THR A 56 53.83 26.33 18.73
N VAL A 57 52.51 26.60 18.76
CA VAL A 57 51.91 27.82 18.21
C VAL A 57 51.96 29.00 19.20
N SER A 58 52.51 28.81 20.41
CA SER A 58 52.67 29.86 21.44
C SER A 58 51.37 30.61 21.81
N VAL A 59 50.22 29.94 21.72
CA VAL A 59 48.88 30.53 21.93
C VAL A 59 48.71 31.04 23.38
N THR A 60 49.51 30.53 24.32
CA THR A 60 49.54 30.91 25.74
C THR A 60 49.87 32.40 25.95
N SER A 61 50.58 33.04 25.01
CA SER A 61 51.01 34.44 25.08
C SER A 61 50.06 35.41 24.35
N ALA A 62 49.09 34.91 23.59
CA ALA A 62 48.25 35.72 22.71
C ALA A 62 47.15 36.52 23.45
N LEU A 63 46.58 37.52 22.75
CA LEU A 63 45.42 38.31 23.18
C LEU A 63 44.19 37.42 23.47
N PHE A 64 43.30 37.88 24.35
CA PHE A 64 42.16 37.09 24.87
C PHE A 64 41.27 36.49 23.76
N PHE A 65 40.92 37.27 22.74
CA PHE A 65 40.06 36.81 21.66
C PHE A 65 40.70 35.68 20.82
N ASN A 66 42.00 35.77 20.55
CA ASN A 66 42.73 34.72 19.83
C ASN A 66 42.75 33.42 20.63
N LYS A 67 42.92 33.51 21.96
CA LYS A 67 42.81 32.37 22.87
C LYS A 67 41.42 31.74 22.85
N TYR A 68 40.36 32.54 22.86
CA TYR A 68 38.99 32.06 22.84
C TYR A 68 38.64 31.32 21.55
N PHE A 69 38.88 31.94 20.39
CA PHE A 69 38.55 31.33 19.09
C PHE A 69 39.38 30.08 18.81
N TYR A 70 40.65 30.06 19.22
CA TYR A 70 41.47 28.85 19.09
C TYR A 70 40.93 27.69 19.95
N ARG A 71 40.53 27.95 21.20
CA ARG A 71 39.91 26.94 22.07
C ARG A 71 38.57 26.44 21.52
N LEU A 72 37.76 27.35 20.97
CA LEU A 72 36.48 27.01 20.34
C LEU A 72 36.68 26.14 19.09
N TRP A 73 37.60 26.55 18.21
CA TRP A 73 37.95 25.79 17.02
C TRP A 73 38.49 24.40 17.36
N TRP A 74 39.40 24.32 18.34
CA TRP A 74 39.95 23.05 18.82
C TRP A 74 38.86 22.14 19.39
N GLY A 75 37.91 22.67 20.15
CA GLY A 75 36.75 21.92 20.65
C GLY A 75 35.86 21.43 19.50
N LEU A 76 35.54 22.29 18.54
CA LEU A 76 34.69 21.94 17.39
C LEU A 76 35.35 20.88 16.49
N LYS A 77 36.67 20.98 16.28
CA LYS A 77 37.47 20.01 15.50
C LYS A 77 37.39 18.61 16.12
N ASN A 78 37.51 18.51 17.44
CA ASN A 78 37.49 17.22 18.15
C ASN A 78 36.07 16.66 18.35
N LEU A 79 35.05 17.52 18.48
CA LEU A 79 33.66 17.08 18.64
C LEU A 79 33.02 16.62 17.31
N SER A 80 33.47 17.16 16.17
CA SER A 80 32.87 16.89 14.86
C SER A 80 33.22 15.52 14.25
N ALA A 81 33.96 14.66 14.96
CA ALA A 81 34.45 13.31 14.58
C ALA A 81 35.33 13.25 13.30
N LEU A 82 35.07 14.09 12.30
CA LEU A 82 35.76 14.16 11.01
C LEU A 82 37.12 14.87 11.07
N GLY A 83 37.47 15.49 12.20
CA GLY A 83 38.73 16.24 12.37
C GLY A 83 39.55 15.80 13.58
N GLN A 84 39.27 14.64 14.16
CA GLN A 84 39.93 14.19 15.39
C GLN A 84 41.38 13.80 15.12
N ASP A 85 42.33 14.53 15.70
CA ASP A 85 43.77 14.31 15.57
C ASP A 85 44.45 14.45 16.94
N LEU A 86 43.89 13.73 17.92
CA LEU A 86 44.35 13.76 19.32
C LEU A 86 45.53 12.79 19.48
N SER A 87 46.74 13.34 19.48
CA SER A 87 47.95 12.60 19.84
C SER A 87 48.07 12.49 21.37
N THR A 88 47.55 11.41 21.96
CA THR A 88 47.61 11.18 23.42
C THR A 88 49.01 10.75 23.88
N SER A 89 49.51 11.32 24.98
CA SER A 89 50.69 10.80 25.68
C SER A 89 50.33 9.58 26.54
N THR A 90 51.31 8.94 27.19
CA THR A 90 51.10 7.78 28.08
C THR A 90 50.42 8.12 29.42
N HIS A 91 49.87 9.32 29.54
CA HIS A 91 49.21 9.79 30.75
C HIS A 91 47.74 9.38 30.79
N ILE A 92 47.32 8.74 31.89
CA ILE A 92 45.97 8.18 32.05
C ILE A 92 44.88 9.27 31.92
N GLY A 93 45.13 10.49 32.40
CA GLY A 93 44.17 11.60 32.31
C GLY A 93 43.95 12.12 30.88
N GLU A 94 44.96 12.03 30.02
CA GLU A 94 44.83 12.41 28.60
C GLU A 94 44.02 11.39 27.81
N ILE A 95 44.27 10.10 28.08
CA ILE A 95 43.56 8.98 27.46
C ILE A 95 42.08 8.99 27.86
N SER A 96 41.77 9.17 29.14
CA SER A 96 40.37 9.20 29.61
C SER A 96 39.61 10.39 29.03
N PHE A 97 40.23 11.58 28.96
CA PHE A 97 39.65 12.75 28.33
C PHE A 97 39.38 12.54 26.84
N ALA A 98 40.33 11.96 26.10
CA ALA A 98 40.18 11.66 24.68
C ALA A 98 39.02 10.68 24.40
N ILE A 99 38.83 9.65 25.24
CA ILE A 99 37.72 8.70 25.13
C ILE A 99 36.36 9.40 25.35
N VAL A 100 36.26 10.27 26.36
CA VAL A 100 35.02 11.01 26.65
C VAL A 100 34.66 11.94 25.49
N VAL A 101 35.61 12.69 24.95
CA VAL A 101 35.37 13.58 23.81
C VAL A 101 34.97 12.80 22.56
N ALA A 102 35.62 11.67 22.28
CA ALA A 102 35.29 10.81 21.15
C ALA A 102 33.87 10.24 21.25
N THR A 103 33.49 9.71 22.41
CA THR A 103 32.16 9.13 22.64
C THR A 103 31.05 10.18 22.57
N LEU A 104 31.26 11.37 23.13
CA LEU A 104 30.30 12.48 23.02
C LEU A 104 30.15 12.96 21.57
N GLY A 105 31.24 13.07 20.82
CA GLY A 105 31.21 13.44 19.40
C GLY A 105 30.41 12.44 18.55
N LEU A 106 30.61 11.14 18.76
CA LEU A 106 29.88 10.09 18.05
C LEU A 106 28.38 10.11 18.36
N ILE A 107 27.98 10.31 19.62
CA ILE A 107 26.57 10.39 20.01
C ILE A 107 25.90 11.60 19.35
N LEU A 108 26.54 12.78 19.40
CA LEU A 108 26.01 14.00 18.79
C LEU A 108 25.87 13.87 17.27
N PHE A 109 26.86 13.25 16.60
CA PHE A 109 26.81 13.02 15.16
C PHE A 109 25.69 12.05 14.77
N ALA A 110 25.52 10.96 15.51
CA ALA A 110 24.43 10.00 15.29
C ALA A 110 23.04 10.65 15.46
N LEU A 111 22.85 11.48 16.51
CA LEU A 111 21.61 12.22 16.72
C LEU A 111 21.33 13.21 15.60
N LEU A 112 22.36 13.92 15.11
CA LEU A 112 22.21 14.90 14.04
C LEU A 112 21.82 14.22 12.72
N ILE A 113 22.46 13.10 12.37
CA ILE A 113 22.09 12.31 11.18
C ILE A 113 20.65 11.81 11.31
N GLY A 114 20.28 11.24 12.46
CA GLY A 114 18.92 10.73 12.68
C GLY A 114 17.86 11.82 12.50
N ASN A 115 18.05 12.97 13.14
CA ASN A 115 17.13 14.10 13.04
C ASN A 115 17.04 14.65 11.60
N MET A 116 18.16 14.77 10.89
CA MET A 116 18.17 15.24 9.50
C MET A 116 17.46 14.24 8.57
N GLN A 117 17.68 12.93 8.74
CA GLN A 117 17.01 11.90 7.96
C GLN A 117 15.50 11.92 8.18
N THR A 118 15.03 12.01 9.43
CA THR A 118 13.59 12.11 9.73
C THR A 118 12.97 13.38 9.16
N TYR A 119 13.65 14.52 9.28
CA TYR A 119 13.16 15.78 8.70
C TYR A 119 13.02 15.68 7.18
N LEU A 120 14.07 15.21 6.49
CA LEU A 120 14.06 15.07 5.03
C LEU A 120 12.98 14.08 4.57
N GLN A 121 12.89 12.89 5.18
CA GLN A 121 11.86 11.91 4.85
C GLN A 121 10.43 12.45 5.04
N SER A 122 10.19 13.24 6.10
CA SER A 122 8.87 13.85 6.31
C SER A 122 8.50 14.86 5.21
N THR A 123 9.47 15.62 4.71
CA THR A 123 9.25 16.59 3.63
C THR A 123 9.04 15.90 2.27
N THR A 124 9.76 14.80 2.00
CA THR A 124 9.59 14.04 0.75
C THR A 124 8.25 13.33 0.70
N VAL A 125 7.79 12.72 1.80
CA VAL A 125 6.46 12.07 1.87
C VAL A 125 5.33 13.06 1.60
N ARG A 126 5.37 14.25 2.22
CA ARG A 126 4.36 15.29 1.95
C ARG A 126 4.35 15.73 0.48
N LEU A 127 5.52 15.88 -0.14
CA LEU A 127 5.61 16.24 -1.56
C LEU A 127 5.03 15.15 -2.48
N GLU A 128 5.28 13.88 -2.16
CA GLU A 128 4.71 12.76 -2.89
C GLU A 128 3.19 12.68 -2.74
N GLU A 129 2.66 12.86 -1.54
CA GLU A 129 1.21 12.95 -1.30
C GLU A 129 0.56 14.09 -2.10
N TRP A 130 1.20 15.26 -2.15
CA TRP A 130 0.73 16.39 -2.95
C TRP A 130 0.76 16.08 -4.45
N ARG A 131 1.81 15.40 -4.93
CA ARG A 131 1.94 15.00 -6.34
C ARG A 131 0.85 14.01 -6.74
N ILE A 132 0.58 12.99 -5.91
CA ILE A 132 -0.48 11.99 -6.15
C ILE A 132 -1.84 12.68 -6.21
N ARG A 133 -2.16 13.52 -5.22
CA ARG A 133 -3.43 14.27 -5.19
C ARG A 133 -3.61 15.12 -6.46
N ARG A 134 -2.55 15.79 -6.92
CA ARG A 134 -2.60 16.60 -8.14
C ARG A 134 -2.89 15.75 -9.38
N MET A 135 -2.17 14.64 -9.55
CA MET A 135 -2.39 13.73 -10.67
C MET A 135 -3.82 13.16 -10.70
N ASP A 136 -4.35 12.75 -9.55
CA ASP A 136 -5.72 12.24 -9.44
C ASP A 136 -6.75 13.31 -9.83
N THR A 137 -6.55 14.56 -9.37
CA THR A 137 -7.44 15.67 -9.74
C THR A 137 -7.37 15.99 -11.23
N GLU A 138 -6.19 15.98 -11.84
CA GLU A 138 -6.02 16.25 -13.27
C GLU A 138 -6.66 15.15 -14.12
N GLN A 139 -6.47 13.88 -13.75
CA GLN A 139 -7.13 12.74 -14.40
C GLN A 139 -8.65 12.83 -14.29
N TRP A 140 -9.17 13.16 -13.10
CA TRP A 140 -10.60 13.35 -12.89
C TRP A 140 -11.16 14.52 -13.72
N MET A 141 -10.46 15.65 -13.74
CA MET A 141 -10.85 16.83 -14.53
C MET A 141 -10.87 16.51 -16.03
N HIS A 142 -9.84 15.83 -16.55
CA HIS A 142 -9.78 15.43 -17.95
C HIS A 142 -10.89 14.44 -18.32
N HIS A 143 -11.18 13.47 -17.45
CA HIS A 143 -12.25 12.52 -17.69
C HIS A 143 -13.62 13.21 -17.69
N ARG A 144 -13.84 14.09 -16.70
CA ARG A 144 -15.07 14.87 -16.57
C ARG A 144 -15.29 15.80 -17.75
N GLN A 145 -14.28 16.54 -18.18
CA GLN A 145 -14.38 17.44 -19.33
C GLN A 145 -14.78 16.70 -20.61
N LYS A 146 -14.18 15.52 -20.87
CA LYS A 146 -14.57 14.67 -21.99
C LYS A 146 -16.01 14.19 -21.85
N TYR A 147 -16.39 13.72 -20.67
CA TYR A 147 -17.75 13.27 -20.40
C TYR A 147 -18.79 14.38 -20.65
N ASP A 148 -18.54 15.58 -20.15
CA ASP A 148 -19.42 16.74 -20.31
C ASP A 148 -19.51 17.15 -21.79
N GLN A 149 -18.41 17.11 -22.53
CA GLN A 149 -18.41 17.36 -23.97
C GLN A 149 -19.22 16.32 -24.76
N TYR A 150 -19.06 15.03 -24.44
CA TYR A 150 -19.87 13.97 -25.06
C TYR A 150 -21.35 14.12 -24.72
N LYS A 151 -21.69 14.40 -23.46
CA LYS A 151 -23.07 14.64 -23.03
C LYS A 151 -23.68 15.81 -23.80
N TRP A 152 -22.95 16.93 -23.92
CA TRP A 152 -23.43 18.12 -24.62
C TRP A 152 -23.64 17.86 -26.12
N ILE A 153 -22.75 17.13 -26.80
CA ILE A 153 -22.94 16.79 -28.21
C ILE A 153 -24.19 15.92 -28.41
N ALA A 154 -24.44 14.97 -27.50
CA ALA A 154 -25.59 14.08 -27.59
C ALA A 154 -26.93 14.76 -27.26
N THR A 155 -26.94 15.61 -26.23
CA THR A 155 -28.18 16.22 -25.67
C THR A 155 -28.39 17.67 -26.08
N ARG A 156 -27.40 18.30 -26.72
CA ARG A 156 -27.34 19.75 -27.03
C ARG A 156 -27.60 20.65 -25.81
N GLY A 157 -27.24 20.17 -24.62
CA GLY A 157 -27.42 20.91 -23.36
C GLY A 157 -28.81 20.77 -22.74
N VAL A 158 -29.65 19.87 -23.27
CA VAL A 158 -30.95 19.54 -22.71
C VAL A 158 -30.76 18.52 -21.58
N ASP A 159 -31.31 18.80 -20.40
CA ASP A 159 -31.29 17.85 -19.29
C ASP A 159 -32.55 16.97 -19.33
N ASP A 160 -32.39 15.77 -19.92
CA ASP A 160 -33.48 14.84 -20.22
C ASP A 160 -34.37 14.53 -19.00
N GLU A 161 -33.75 14.37 -17.82
CA GLU A 161 -34.44 14.11 -16.55
C GLU A 161 -35.27 15.31 -16.06
N ALA A 162 -34.73 16.53 -16.15
CA ALA A 162 -35.42 17.74 -15.73
C ALA A 162 -36.58 18.07 -16.67
N LEU A 163 -36.39 17.89 -17.99
CA LEU A 163 -37.46 18.01 -18.97
C LEU A 163 -38.59 17.03 -18.65
N LEU A 164 -38.29 15.73 -18.52
CA LEU A 164 -39.31 14.71 -18.31
C LEU A 164 -40.06 14.86 -16.97
N LYS A 165 -39.47 15.48 -15.95
CA LYS A 165 -40.12 15.78 -14.67
C LYS A 165 -41.03 17.01 -14.72
N GLY A 166 -40.77 17.95 -15.63
CA GLY A 166 -41.61 19.13 -15.85
C GLY A 166 -42.88 18.84 -16.67
N LEU A 167 -42.94 17.68 -17.33
CA LEU A 167 -44.08 17.28 -18.16
C LEU A 167 -45.17 16.54 -17.33
N PRO A 168 -46.46 16.76 -17.62
CA PRO A 168 -47.54 15.96 -17.06
C PRO A 168 -47.40 14.49 -17.47
N LEU A 169 -47.91 13.58 -16.62
CA LEU A 169 -47.69 12.13 -16.73
C LEU A 169 -48.11 11.54 -18.08
N ASP A 170 -49.19 12.04 -18.68
CA ASP A 170 -49.71 11.55 -19.96
C ASP A 170 -48.77 11.90 -21.12
N LEU A 171 -48.28 13.14 -21.17
CA LEU A 171 -47.33 13.59 -22.20
C LEU A 171 -45.99 12.86 -22.08
N ARG A 172 -45.55 12.60 -20.84
CA ARG A 172 -44.36 11.79 -20.57
C ARG A 172 -44.53 10.35 -21.06
N ARG A 173 -45.72 9.76 -20.90
CA ARG A 173 -46.03 8.41 -21.41
C ARG A 173 -46.03 8.37 -22.93
N ASP A 174 -46.59 9.37 -23.60
CA ASP A 174 -46.64 9.42 -25.06
C ASP A 174 -45.26 9.63 -25.69
N ILE A 175 -44.42 10.51 -25.13
CA ILE A 175 -43.04 10.68 -25.59
C ILE A 175 -42.23 9.39 -25.42
N LYS A 176 -42.36 8.72 -24.25
CA LYS A 176 -41.72 7.42 -24.03
C LYS A 176 -42.20 6.38 -25.04
N ARG A 177 -43.50 6.32 -25.34
CA ARG A 177 -44.06 5.41 -26.35
C ARG A 177 -43.53 5.70 -27.75
N HIS A 178 -43.38 6.98 -28.11
CA HIS A 178 -42.85 7.37 -29.41
C HIS A 178 -41.38 6.97 -29.57
N LEU A 179 -40.52 7.27 -28.58
CA LEU A 179 -39.12 6.79 -28.60
C LEU A 179 -39.02 5.26 -28.62
N CYS A 180 -39.92 4.59 -27.90
CA CYS A 180 -39.99 3.13 -27.82
C CYS A 180 -40.33 2.51 -29.19
N TYR A 181 -41.19 3.17 -29.99
CA TYR A 181 -41.57 2.72 -31.32
C TYR A 181 -40.37 2.76 -32.28
N ASP A 182 -39.61 3.86 -32.30
CA ASP A 182 -38.40 4.00 -33.14
C ASP A 182 -37.30 3.00 -32.74
N LEU A 183 -37.22 2.64 -31.46
CA LEU A 183 -36.27 1.65 -30.93
C LEU A 183 -36.78 0.21 -31.00
N ARG A 184 -37.97 -0.03 -31.58
CA ARG A 184 -38.62 -1.36 -31.68
C ARG A 184 -38.85 -2.04 -30.32
N LEU A 185 -38.86 -1.27 -29.25
CA LEU A 185 -39.19 -1.73 -27.91
C LEU A 185 -40.71 -1.91 -27.80
N LYS A 186 -41.16 -2.98 -27.15
CA LYS A 186 -42.58 -3.25 -26.89
C LYS A 186 -42.87 -3.06 -25.40
N PRO A 187 -43.88 -2.27 -25.01
CA PRO A 187 -44.26 -2.18 -23.61
C PRO A 187 -44.77 -3.53 -23.11
N ALA A 188 -44.28 -3.96 -21.94
CA ALA A 188 -44.65 -5.19 -21.26
C ALA A 188 -45.07 -4.89 -19.82
N LEU A 189 -46.23 -5.41 -19.44
CA LEU A 189 -46.79 -5.28 -18.09
C LEU A 189 -46.84 -6.67 -17.46
N CYS A 190 -46.22 -6.80 -16.30
CA CYS A 190 -46.15 -8.09 -15.60
C CYS A 190 -46.85 -7.98 -14.25
N THR A 191 -47.78 -8.90 -14.00
CA THR A 191 -48.52 -8.97 -12.74
C THR A 191 -47.70 -9.67 -11.65
N GLN A 192 -48.00 -9.34 -10.40
CA GLN A 192 -47.32 -9.92 -9.25
C GLN A 192 -47.43 -11.46 -9.23
N GLY A 193 -46.34 -12.13 -8.87
CA GLY A 193 -46.28 -13.58 -8.72
C GLY A 193 -46.04 -14.36 -10.02
N THR A 194 -45.99 -13.68 -11.17
CA THR A 194 -45.65 -14.31 -12.45
C THR A 194 -44.17 -14.65 -12.52
N PHE A 195 -43.86 -15.76 -13.20
CA PHE A 195 -42.50 -16.14 -13.55
C PHE A 195 -42.26 -15.68 -14.98
N LEU A 196 -41.28 -14.80 -15.19
CA LEU A 196 -40.96 -14.28 -16.52
C LEU A 196 -40.14 -15.27 -17.32
N VAL A 197 -39.12 -15.83 -16.65
CA VAL A 197 -38.18 -16.77 -17.24
C VAL A 197 -37.78 -17.76 -16.16
N ARG A 198 -37.68 -19.05 -16.48
CA ARG A 198 -37.09 -20.04 -15.59
C ARG A 198 -35.69 -20.39 -16.06
N GLU A 199 -34.87 -20.84 -15.13
CA GLU A 199 -33.53 -21.35 -15.44
C GLU A 199 -33.65 -22.49 -16.47
N SER A 200 -32.84 -22.42 -17.53
CA SER A 200 -32.84 -23.28 -18.72
C SER A 200 -33.88 -22.99 -19.81
N ASP A 201 -34.86 -22.12 -19.58
CA ASP A 201 -35.80 -21.72 -20.63
C ASP A 201 -35.10 -20.86 -21.70
N PRO A 202 -35.49 -20.95 -22.99
CA PRO A 202 -34.93 -20.10 -24.03
C PRO A 202 -35.30 -18.63 -23.78
N VAL A 203 -34.30 -17.74 -23.85
CA VAL A 203 -34.49 -16.30 -23.70
C VAL A 203 -34.89 -15.72 -25.05
N ASN A 204 -36.16 -15.35 -25.20
CA ASN A 204 -36.70 -14.79 -26.45
C ASN A 204 -36.70 -13.27 -26.48
N GLU A 205 -36.72 -12.64 -25.30
CA GLU A 205 -36.79 -11.19 -25.15
C GLU A 205 -35.94 -10.71 -23.98
N MET A 206 -35.42 -9.49 -24.13
CA MET A 206 -34.68 -8.76 -23.11
C MET A 206 -35.61 -7.70 -22.51
N LEU A 207 -35.78 -7.69 -21.19
CA LEU A 207 -36.72 -6.82 -20.48
C LEU A 207 -35.96 -5.69 -19.76
N PHE A 208 -36.28 -4.44 -20.09
CA PHE A 208 -35.77 -3.25 -19.41
C PHE A 208 -36.80 -2.75 -18.39
N ILE A 209 -36.43 -2.72 -17.11
CA ILE A 209 -37.39 -2.44 -16.04
C ILE A 209 -37.44 -0.95 -15.77
N ILE A 210 -38.62 -0.37 -15.94
CA ILE A 210 -38.87 1.05 -15.71
C ILE A 210 -39.35 1.26 -14.28
N GLN A 211 -40.22 0.36 -13.81
CA GLN A 211 -40.87 0.44 -12.52
C GLN A 211 -41.21 -0.97 -12.02
N GLY A 212 -41.15 -1.15 -10.70
CA GLY A 212 -41.43 -2.42 -10.03
C GLY A 212 -40.16 -3.20 -9.67
N ASN A 213 -40.37 -4.31 -8.95
CA ASN A 213 -39.30 -5.14 -8.40
C ASN A 213 -39.50 -6.60 -8.81
N LEU A 214 -38.39 -7.26 -9.12
CA LEU A 214 -38.32 -8.68 -9.43
C LEU A 214 -37.27 -9.35 -8.58
N ASP A 215 -37.48 -10.63 -8.31
CA ASP A 215 -36.52 -11.49 -7.65
C ASP A 215 -35.92 -12.43 -8.71
N SER A 216 -34.60 -12.40 -8.84
CA SER A 216 -33.84 -13.37 -9.61
C SER A 216 -33.14 -14.33 -8.67
N TYR A 217 -33.21 -15.63 -8.98
CA TYR A 217 -32.44 -16.63 -8.28
C TYR A 217 -31.89 -17.66 -9.25
N THR A 218 -30.70 -18.17 -8.94
CA THR A 218 -30.05 -19.23 -9.72
C THR A 218 -29.58 -20.32 -8.79
N THR A 219 -29.80 -21.56 -9.23
CA THR A 219 -29.24 -22.76 -8.59
C THR A 219 -28.03 -23.29 -9.36
N ASN A 220 -27.61 -22.58 -10.42
CA ASN A 220 -26.48 -22.91 -11.29
C ASN A 220 -26.57 -24.35 -11.80
N GLY A 221 -27.74 -24.77 -12.27
CA GLY A 221 -28.00 -26.15 -12.72
C GLY A 221 -28.21 -27.16 -11.58
N GLY A 222 -28.62 -26.72 -10.39
CA GLY A 222 -28.95 -27.60 -9.26
C GLY A 222 -27.75 -28.03 -8.40
N HIS A 223 -26.65 -27.28 -8.43
CA HIS A 223 -25.51 -27.56 -7.56
C HIS A 223 -25.86 -27.30 -6.09
N THR A 224 -25.62 -28.29 -5.22
CA THR A 224 -25.87 -28.18 -3.78
C THR A 224 -24.95 -27.13 -3.16
N GLY A 225 -25.53 -26.19 -2.40
CA GLY A 225 -24.78 -25.15 -1.68
C GLY A 225 -24.59 -23.81 -2.43
N PHE A 226 -25.05 -23.68 -3.68
CA PHE A 226 -25.01 -22.41 -4.41
C PHE A 226 -26.42 -21.88 -4.68
N PHE A 227 -26.83 -20.86 -3.93
CA PHE A 227 -28.07 -20.12 -4.17
C PHE A 227 -27.73 -18.63 -4.25
N ASN A 228 -27.76 -18.07 -5.46
CA ASN A 228 -27.55 -16.65 -5.65
C ASN A 228 -28.89 -15.97 -5.91
N PHE A 229 -29.29 -15.14 -4.96
CA PHE A 229 -30.50 -14.33 -5.01
C PHE A 229 -30.13 -12.87 -5.28
N CYS A 230 -30.85 -12.23 -6.19
CA CYS A 230 -30.73 -10.79 -6.42
C CYS A 230 -32.08 -10.17 -6.76
N ARG A 231 -32.35 -9.01 -6.15
CA ARG A 231 -33.45 -8.13 -6.51
C ARG A 231 -33.08 -7.30 -7.73
N ILE A 232 -33.92 -7.34 -8.75
CA ILE A 232 -33.83 -6.53 -9.95
C ILE A 232 -34.86 -5.41 -9.82
N GLY A 233 -34.42 -4.16 -9.95
CA GLY A 233 -35.26 -2.99 -9.73
C GLY A 233 -35.37 -2.07 -10.94
N PRO A 234 -35.93 -0.86 -10.74
CA PRO A 234 -35.95 0.18 -11.77
C PRO A 234 -34.54 0.48 -12.28
N SER A 235 -34.38 0.65 -13.60
CA SER A 235 -33.11 0.85 -14.31
C SER A 235 -32.24 -0.40 -14.52
N ASP A 236 -32.66 -1.57 -14.03
CA ASP A 236 -32.00 -2.84 -14.35
C ASP A 236 -32.68 -3.54 -15.54
N PHE A 237 -32.06 -4.61 -16.04
CA PHE A 237 -32.59 -5.41 -17.15
C PHE A 237 -32.42 -6.92 -16.93
N CYS A 238 -33.23 -7.70 -17.65
CA CYS A 238 -33.24 -9.16 -17.66
C CYS A 238 -33.05 -9.67 -19.10
N GLY A 239 -32.52 -10.89 -19.27
CA GLY A 239 -32.25 -11.50 -20.58
C GLY A 239 -30.89 -11.11 -21.17
N GLU A 240 -29.90 -10.87 -20.31
CA GLU A 240 -28.55 -10.47 -20.69
C GLU A 240 -27.82 -11.50 -21.55
N GLU A 241 -28.28 -12.75 -21.53
CA GLU A 241 -27.77 -13.83 -22.37
C GLU A 241 -27.99 -13.56 -23.88
N LEU A 242 -29.08 -12.87 -24.23
CA LEU A 242 -29.38 -12.48 -25.62
C LEU A 242 -28.37 -11.48 -26.18
N LEU A 243 -27.73 -10.69 -25.33
CA LEU A 243 -26.78 -9.68 -25.76
C LEU A 243 -25.53 -10.35 -26.36
N THR A 244 -24.97 -11.35 -25.67
CA THR A 244 -23.86 -12.17 -26.18
C THR A 244 -24.23 -12.85 -27.50
N TRP A 245 -25.46 -13.35 -27.61
CA TRP A 245 -25.95 -13.98 -28.83
C TRP A 245 -26.08 -12.99 -30.00
N ALA A 246 -26.75 -11.85 -29.80
CA ALA A 246 -27.04 -10.88 -30.85
C ALA A 246 -25.80 -10.12 -31.36
N LEU A 247 -24.79 -9.96 -30.51
CA LEU A 247 -23.54 -9.30 -30.84
C LEU A 247 -22.55 -10.17 -31.62
N ASN A 248 -22.78 -11.50 -31.68
CA ASN A 248 -21.97 -12.39 -32.50
C ASN A 248 -22.21 -12.12 -33.99
N ARG A 249 -21.15 -12.09 -34.81
CA ARG A 249 -21.22 -11.79 -36.26
C ARG A 249 -22.16 -12.73 -37.03
N CYS A 250 -22.24 -13.98 -36.58
CA CYS A 250 -23.15 -15.00 -37.10
C CYS A 250 -23.92 -15.62 -35.92
N PRO A 251 -25.01 -14.99 -35.44
CA PRO A 251 -25.78 -15.54 -34.34
C PRO A 251 -26.39 -16.87 -34.76
N SER A 252 -26.25 -17.90 -33.93
CA SER A 252 -26.86 -19.21 -34.14
C SER A 252 -28.39 -19.07 -34.22
N VAL A 253 -29.06 -19.93 -34.99
CA VAL A 253 -30.53 -19.99 -35.02
C VAL A 253 -31.09 -20.34 -33.63
N ILE A 254 -30.31 -21.05 -32.82
CA ILE A 254 -30.66 -21.44 -31.46
C ILE A 254 -30.47 -20.25 -30.51
N LEU A 255 -31.53 -19.94 -29.76
CA LEU A 255 -31.55 -18.92 -28.72
C LEU A 255 -30.83 -19.40 -27.46
N PRO A 256 -30.19 -18.50 -26.70
CA PRO A 256 -29.52 -18.86 -25.45
C PRO A 256 -30.54 -19.25 -24.37
N SER A 257 -30.20 -20.25 -23.56
CA SER A 257 -30.96 -20.61 -22.37
C SER A 257 -30.67 -19.65 -21.22
N SER A 258 -31.69 -19.34 -20.42
CA SER A 258 -31.56 -18.48 -19.26
C SER A 258 -30.77 -19.14 -18.15
N THR A 259 -29.91 -18.36 -17.50
CA THR A 259 -29.10 -18.80 -16.36
C THR A 259 -29.81 -18.68 -15.02
N ARG A 260 -30.96 -18.00 -14.98
CA ARG A 260 -31.68 -17.66 -13.74
C ARG A 260 -33.18 -17.80 -13.90
N THR A 261 -33.84 -18.05 -12.78
CA THR A 261 -35.29 -17.89 -12.69
C THR A 261 -35.62 -16.49 -12.19
N VAL A 262 -36.53 -15.80 -12.88
CA VAL A 262 -36.96 -14.43 -12.55
C VAL A 262 -38.45 -14.44 -12.21
N LYS A 263 -38.77 -13.98 -11.01
CA LYS A 263 -40.13 -13.89 -10.47
C LYS A 263 -40.49 -12.43 -10.18
N VAL A 264 -41.70 -12.04 -10.57
CA VAL A 264 -42.22 -10.70 -10.34
C VAL A 264 -42.74 -10.57 -8.91
N VAL A 265 -42.23 -9.57 -8.17
CA VAL A 265 -42.60 -9.33 -6.76
C VAL A 265 -43.66 -8.25 -6.63
N SER A 266 -43.60 -7.21 -7.45
CA SER A 266 -44.62 -6.15 -7.56
C SER A 266 -45.08 -6.03 -9.00
N GLU A 267 -46.17 -5.30 -9.29
CA GLU A 267 -46.48 -4.95 -10.68
C GLU A 267 -45.26 -4.26 -11.32
N VAL A 268 -44.87 -4.75 -12.50
CA VAL A 268 -43.69 -4.28 -13.22
C VAL A 268 -44.11 -3.69 -14.55
N GLU A 269 -43.70 -2.44 -14.77
CA GLU A 269 -43.69 -1.82 -16.09
C GLU A 269 -42.29 -1.99 -16.69
N SER A 270 -42.23 -2.65 -17.84
CA SER A 270 -40.97 -2.91 -18.54
C SER A 270 -41.11 -2.71 -20.05
N PHE A 271 -39.98 -2.60 -20.73
CA PHE A 271 -39.90 -2.65 -22.19
C PHE A 271 -39.23 -3.95 -22.63
N ALA A 272 -39.91 -4.72 -23.47
CA ALA A 272 -39.40 -5.93 -24.09
C ALA A 272 -38.73 -5.61 -25.43
N LEU A 273 -37.49 -6.08 -25.60
CA LEU A 273 -36.77 -6.11 -26.85
C LEU A 273 -36.63 -7.56 -27.31
N VAL A 274 -37.31 -7.90 -28.42
CA VAL A 274 -37.30 -9.26 -28.96
C VAL A 274 -35.92 -9.59 -29.55
N ALA A 275 -35.50 -10.85 -29.48
CA ALA A 275 -34.22 -11.32 -30.00
C ALA A 275 -33.96 -10.90 -31.47
N GLU A 276 -34.95 -11.02 -32.35
CA GLU A 276 -34.84 -10.60 -33.76
C GLU A 276 -34.58 -9.10 -33.92
N ASP A 277 -35.23 -8.29 -33.10
CA ASP A 277 -35.10 -6.83 -33.11
C ASP A 277 -33.76 -6.42 -32.53
N LEU A 278 -33.30 -7.09 -31.46
CA LEU A 278 -31.96 -6.91 -30.91
C LEU A 278 -30.88 -7.29 -31.93
N LYS A 279 -31.07 -8.38 -32.69
CA LYS A 279 -30.16 -8.76 -33.78
C LYS A 279 -30.10 -7.69 -34.88
N PHE A 280 -31.24 -7.11 -35.23
CA PHE A 280 -31.29 -6.01 -36.20
C PHE A 280 -30.54 -4.76 -35.69
N VAL A 281 -30.78 -4.37 -34.44
CA VAL A 281 -30.08 -3.23 -33.79
C VAL A 281 -28.58 -3.52 -33.72
N ALA A 282 -28.18 -4.71 -33.29
CA ALA A 282 -26.77 -5.12 -33.23
C ALA A 282 -26.09 -5.05 -34.61
N ALA A 283 -26.79 -5.50 -35.67
CA ALA A 283 -26.28 -5.45 -37.04
C ALA A 283 -26.14 -4.02 -37.58
N GLN A 284 -27.10 -3.14 -37.30
CA GLN A 284 -27.08 -1.74 -37.75
C GLN A 284 -25.99 -0.93 -37.05
N PHE A 285 -25.74 -1.21 -35.76
CA PHE A 285 -24.72 -0.53 -34.98
C PHE A 285 -23.47 -1.41 -34.82
N GLN A 286 -22.74 -1.64 -35.91
CA GLN A 286 -21.39 -2.26 -35.92
C GLN A 286 -20.38 -1.55 -34.98
N ARG A 287 -20.70 -0.35 -34.48
CA ARG A 287 -19.92 0.39 -33.46
C ARG A 287 -20.22 -0.03 -32.01
N LEU A 288 -21.19 -0.90 -31.75
CA LEU A 288 -21.46 -1.46 -30.42
C LEU A 288 -20.27 -2.29 -29.87
N HIS A 289 -19.31 -2.64 -30.73
CA HIS A 289 -18.09 -3.35 -30.39
C HIS A 289 -17.08 -2.51 -29.57
N SER A 290 -17.37 -1.21 -29.33
CA SER A 290 -16.53 -0.33 -28.52
C SER A 290 -16.24 -0.93 -27.15
N LYS A 291 -14.95 -0.94 -26.77
CA LYS A 291 -14.49 -1.41 -25.45
C LYS A 291 -15.29 -0.76 -24.31
N GLN A 292 -15.69 0.51 -24.45
CA GLN A 292 -16.49 1.23 -23.46
C GLN A 292 -17.87 0.63 -23.23
N LEU A 293 -18.55 0.19 -24.30
CA LEU A 293 -19.87 -0.43 -24.20
C LEU A 293 -19.78 -1.79 -23.50
N ARG A 294 -18.72 -2.57 -23.80
CA ARG A 294 -18.42 -3.83 -23.10
C ARG A 294 -18.26 -3.63 -21.60
N HIS A 295 -17.52 -2.60 -21.19
CA HIS A 295 -17.34 -2.28 -19.78
C HIS A 295 -18.65 -1.88 -19.11
N LYS A 296 -19.51 -1.08 -19.77
CA LYS A 296 -20.82 -0.74 -19.25
C LYS A 296 -21.70 -1.97 -19.07
N PHE A 297 -21.78 -2.85 -20.06
CA PHE A 297 -22.58 -4.08 -19.94
C PHE A 297 -22.05 -5.02 -18.86
N ARG A 298 -20.72 -5.22 -18.76
CA ARG A 298 -20.11 -5.99 -17.66
C ARG A 298 -20.42 -5.39 -16.30
N PHE A 299 -20.48 -4.05 -16.21
CA PHE A 299 -20.76 -3.36 -14.97
C PHE A 299 -22.23 -3.46 -14.56
N TYR A 300 -23.18 -3.41 -15.50
CA TYR A 300 -24.62 -3.50 -15.20
C TYR A 300 -25.16 -4.93 -15.12
N SER A 301 -24.50 -5.88 -15.80
CA SER A 301 -24.91 -7.28 -15.80
C SER A 301 -24.79 -7.92 -14.42
N HIS A 302 -25.86 -8.61 -14.02
CA HIS A 302 -25.90 -9.25 -12.72
C HIS A 302 -25.00 -10.50 -12.65
N GLN A 303 -24.93 -11.27 -13.75
CA GLN A 303 -24.04 -12.44 -13.83
C GLN A 303 -22.57 -12.04 -13.71
N TRP A 304 -22.14 -10.95 -14.36
CA TRP A 304 -20.78 -10.45 -14.26
C TRP A 304 -20.43 -9.90 -12.87
N ARG A 305 -21.37 -9.18 -12.22
CA ARG A 305 -21.21 -8.72 -10.82
C ARG A 305 -21.04 -9.89 -9.85
N THR A 306 -21.88 -10.91 -9.99
CA THR A 306 -21.81 -12.14 -9.17
C THR A 306 -20.47 -12.83 -9.36
N TRP A 307 -20.06 -13.05 -10.62
CA TRP A 307 -18.79 -13.70 -10.93
C TRP A 307 -17.60 -12.92 -10.36
N ALA A 308 -17.57 -11.59 -10.53
CA ALA A 308 -16.52 -10.74 -10.01
C ALA A 308 -16.44 -10.80 -8.47
N ALA A 309 -17.59 -10.72 -7.78
CA ALA A 309 -17.65 -10.83 -6.33
C ALA A 309 -17.12 -12.19 -5.83
N CYS A 310 -17.52 -13.29 -6.47
CA CYS A 310 -17.02 -14.63 -6.14
C CYS A 310 -15.51 -14.77 -6.43
N PHE A 311 -15.03 -14.21 -7.54
CA PHE A 311 -13.62 -14.25 -7.91
C PHE A 311 -12.76 -13.48 -6.90
N ILE A 312 -13.18 -12.26 -6.53
CA ILE A 312 -12.51 -11.45 -5.51
C ILE A 312 -12.53 -12.18 -4.16
N HIS A 313 -13.67 -12.75 -3.77
CA HIS A 313 -13.76 -13.54 -2.54
C HIS A 313 -12.80 -14.74 -2.54
N ALA A 314 -12.71 -15.49 -3.65
CA ALA A 314 -11.81 -16.62 -3.78
C ALA A 314 -10.34 -16.17 -3.71
N ALA A 315 -9.98 -15.08 -4.39
CA ALA A 315 -8.64 -14.50 -4.35
C ALA A 315 -8.27 -14.02 -2.93
N TYR A 316 -9.18 -13.36 -2.24
CA TYR A 316 -8.98 -12.92 -0.85
C TYR A 316 -8.79 -14.09 0.11
N ARG A 317 -9.58 -15.18 -0.03
CA ARG A 317 -9.40 -16.40 0.77
C ARG A 317 -8.02 -17.04 0.53
N ARG A 318 -7.56 -17.08 -0.74
CA ARG A 318 -6.20 -17.57 -1.08
C ARG A 318 -5.11 -16.70 -0.45
N TYR A 319 -5.26 -15.38 -0.53
CA TYR A 319 -4.33 -14.44 0.11
C TYR A 319 -4.29 -14.63 1.63
N LYS A 320 -5.45 -14.71 2.29
CA LYS A 320 -5.54 -14.94 3.74
C LYS A 320 -4.89 -16.27 4.15
N LYS A 321 -5.06 -17.34 3.35
CA LYS A 321 -4.39 -18.63 3.58
C LYS A 321 -2.87 -18.50 3.49
N ARG A 322 -2.34 -17.80 2.48
CA ARG A 322 -0.89 -17.55 2.35
C ARG A 322 -0.34 -16.72 3.52
N LYS A 323 -1.06 -15.66 3.91
CA LYS A 323 -0.64 -14.82 5.05
C LYS A 323 -0.60 -15.62 6.36
N GLY A 324 -1.61 -16.46 6.61
CA GLY A 324 -1.62 -17.34 7.78
C GLY A 324 -0.52 -18.41 7.78
N VAL A 325 -0.12 -18.91 6.61
CA VAL A 325 1.03 -19.84 6.48
C VAL A 325 2.34 -19.11 6.77
N ASN A 326 2.56 -17.92 6.21
CA ASN A 326 3.77 -17.13 6.44
C ASN A 326 3.92 -16.72 7.93
N GLU A 327 2.82 -16.36 8.60
CA GLU A 327 2.82 -16.08 10.04
C GLU A 327 3.15 -17.35 10.87
N THR A 328 2.71 -18.53 10.42
CA THR A 328 3.02 -19.81 11.10
C THR A 328 4.48 -20.25 10.86
N GLU A 329 5.01 -20.07 9.66
CA GLU A 329 6.42 -20.33 9.33
C GLU A 329 7.39 -19.40 10.09
N SER A 330 7.00 -18.14 10.30
CA SER A 330 7.78 -17.22 11.13
C SER A 330 7.83 -17.64 12.62
N PHE A 331 6.81 -18.36 13.10
CA PHE A 331 6.75 -18.86 14.47
C PHE A 331 7.45 -20.24 14.62
N SER A 332 7.42 -21.09 13.59
CA SER A 332 8.15 -22.38 13.58
C SER A 332 9.66 -22.20 13.38
N GLY A 333 10.09 -21.22 12.58
CA GLY A 333 11.51 -20.90 12.41
C GLY A 333 12.22 -20.44 13.69
N GLN A 334 11.46 -20.10 14.73
CA GLN A 334 11.98 -19.72 16.05
C GLN A 334 11.98 -20.89 17.06
N LEU A 335 11.34 -22.01 16.75
CA LEU A 335 11.27 -23.22 17.58
C LEU A 335 12.32 -24.28 17.19
N ASP A 336 12.96 -24.18 16.03
CA ASP A 336 13.95 -25.15 15.54
C ASP A 336 15.39 -24.96 16.07
N MET A 337 15.59 -24.11 17.09
CA MET A 337 16.91 -23.93 17.73
C MET A 337 17.08 -24.59 19.10
N ASN A 338 16.07 -25.27 19.66
CA ASN A 338 16.23 -26.06 20.88
C ASN A 338 15.19 -27.18 20.96
N ALA A 339 15.55 -28.38 20.52
CA ALA A 339 14.76 -29.59 20.75
C ALA A 339 15.04 -30.14 22.17
N PRO A 340 14.04 -30.22 23.09
CA PRO A 340 14.19 -30.99 24.31
C PRO A 340 13.69 -32.43 24.12
N SER A 341 14.24 -33.33 24.93
CA SER A 341 13.97 -34.77 24.96
C SER A 341 12.49 -35.15 25.20
N PRO A 342 12.06 -36.35 24.78
CA PRO A 342 10.65 -36.73 24.74
C PRO A 342 10.13 -37.04 26.14
N GLY A 343 9.24 -36.19 26.65
CA GLY A 343 8.50 -36.49 27.87
C GLY A 343 7.98 -35.26 28.61
N SER A 344 7.04 -34.50 28.04
CA SER A 344 6.07 -33.73 28.84
C SER A 344 4.87 -33.28 28.00
N GLY A 345 3.75 -32.97 28.66
CA GLY A 345 2.40 -32.72 28.12
C GLY A 345 2.23 -31.61 27.07
N PHE A 346 3.31 -31.03 26.55
CA PHE A 346 3.27 -30.12 25.40
C PHE A 346 2.89 -30.82 24.08
N ALA A 347 3.25 -32.10 23.92
CA ALA A 347 2.81 -32.92 22.77
C ALA A 347 1.27 -33.10 22.77
N GLU A 348 0.68 -33.20 23.95
CA GLU A 348 -0.77 -33.29 24.12
C GLU A 348 -1.46 -31.96 23.82
N TYR A 349 -0.86 -30.82 24.19
CA TYR A 349 -1.39 -29.49 23.86
C TYR A 349 -1.31 -29.18 22.36
N ALA A 350 -0.19 -29.52 21.70
CA ALA A 350 -0.02 -29.35 20.26
C ALA A 350 -0.98 -30.23 19.45
N THR A 351 -1.21 -31.47 19.88
CA THR A 351 -2.19 -32.36 19.25
C THR A 351 -3.63 -31.92 19.49
N ARG A 352 -3.97 -31.38 20.66
CA ARG A 352 -5.31 -30.83 20.98
C ARG A 352 -5.59 -29.54 20.19
N TRP A 353 -4.59 -28.67 20.00
CA TRP A 353 -4.69 -27.49 19.11
C TRP A 353 -4.83 -27.88 17.62
N ALA A 354 -4.09 -28.88 17.15
CA ALA A 354 -4.23 -29.41 15.79
C ALA A 354 -5.58 -30.14 15.57
N ALA A 355 -6.13 -30.78 16.60
CA ALA A 355 -7.45 -31.41 16.55
C ALA A 355 -8.59 -30.39 16.51
N SER A 356 -8.48 -29.27 17.27
CA SER A 356 -9.47 -28.20 17.27
C SER A 356 -9.61 -27.49 15.92
N ARG A 357 -8.55 -27.45 15.09
CA ARG A 357 -8.62 -26.95 13.70
C ARG A 357 -9.18 -27.97 12.70
N ARG A 358 -8.95 -29.27 12.89
CA ARG A 358 -9.51 -30.32 12.02
C ARG A 358 -11.04 -30.45 12.16
N GLY A 359 -11.60 -30.16 13.34
CA GLY A 359 -13.06 -30.10 13.55
C GLY A 359 -13.75 -28.96 12.77
N LEU A 360 -13.07 -27.83 12.58
CA LEU A 360 -13.61 -26.68 11.83
C LEU A 360 -13.43 -26.80 10.31
N HIS A 361 -12.47 -27.62 9.85
CA HIS A 361 -12.20 -27.82 8.42
C HIS A 361 -13.19 -28.76 7.70
N LYS A 362 -13.85 -29.68 8.43
CA LYS A 362 -14.77 -30.67 7.81
C LYS A 362 -16.05 -30.06 7.23
N HIS A 363 -16.46 -28.86 7.66
CA HIS A 363 -17.58 -28.14 7.07
C HIS A 363 -17.18 -27.12 5.99
N SER A 364 -15.88 -26.83 5.82
CA SER A 364 -15.41 -25.78 4.89
C SER A 364 -14.86 -26.32 3.56
N ASP A 365 -14.43 -27.58 3.51
CA ASP A 365 -13.86 -28.15 2.27
C ASP A 365 -14.92 -28.43 1.20
N SER A 366 -16.17 -28.69 1.58
CA SER A 366 -17.30 -28.80 0.63
C SER A 366 -17.65 -27.47 -0.04
N ASP A 367 -17.51 -26.35 0.67
CA ASP A 367 -17.73 -25.00 0.11
C ASP A 367 -16.56 -24.53 -0.75
N SER A 368 -15.37 -25.12 -0.59
CA SER A 368 -14.16 -24.74 -1.32
C SER A 368 -14.16 -25.24 -2.76
N THR A 369 -14.75 -26.41 -3.01
CA THR A 369 -14.94 -26.98 -4.35
C THR A 369 -16.09 -26.28 -5.09
N ALA A 370 -17.15 -25.88 -4.38
CA ALA A 370 -18.29 -25.15 -4.95
C ALA A 370 -17.92 -23.76 -5.53
N VAL A 371 -16.92 -23.07 -4.96
CA VAL A 371 -16.47 -21.75 -5.47
C VAL A 371 -15.50 -21.88 -6.65
N SER A 372 -14.85 -23.05 -6.81
CA SER A 372 -13.90 -23.29 -7.90
C SER A 372 -14.56 -23.63 -9.25
N SER A 373 -15.88 -23.86 -9.28
CA SER A 373 -16.62 -24.26 -10.47
C SER A 373 -17.41 -23.12 -11.15
N LEU A 374 -17.31 -21.88 -10.67
CA LEU A 374 -17.95 -20.74 -11.32
C LEU A 374 -17.34 -20.49 -12.70
N GLN A 375 -17.99 -21.04 -13.73
CA GLN A 375 -17.61 -20.85 -15.11
C GLN A 375 -17.69 -19.37 -15.45
N LYS A 376 -16.59 -18.85 -16.04
CA LYS A 376 -16.55 -17.47 -16.53
C LYS A 376 -17.78 -17.26 -17.45
N PRO A 377 -18.62 -16.24 -17.22
CA PRO A 377 -19.73 -15.93 -18.10
C PRO A 377 -19.22 -15.82 -19.54
N LYS A 378 -19.96 -16.40 -20.51
CA LYS A 378 -19.56 -16.38 -21.92
C LYS A 378 -19.41 -14.93 -22.37
N GLU A 379 -18.21 -14.56 -22.79
CA GLU A 379 -17.95 -13.24 -23.36
C GLU A 379 -18.61 -13.16 -24.75
N PRO A 380 -19.24 -12.03 -25.10
CA PRO A 380 -19.55 -11.74 -26.50
C PRO A 380 -18.23 -11.74 -27.27
N ASP A 381 -18.15 -12.58 -28.29
CA ASP A 381 -16.95 -12.69 -29.10
C ASP A 381 -16.86 -11.48 -30.02
N PHE A 382 -15.75 -10.79 -29.91
CA PHE A 382 -15.52 -9.52 -30.58
C PHE A 382 -14.03 -9.35 -30.93
N SER A 383 -13.32 -10.46 -31.14
CA SER A 383 -11.97 -10.41 -31.72
C SER A 383 -12.08 -9.90 -33.15
N VAL A 384 -11.68 -8.67 -33.37
CA VAL A 384 -10.96 -8.32 -34.60
C VAL A 384 -9.75 -7.54 -34.14
N ASP A 385 -8.60 -8.18 -34.36
CA ASP A 385 -7.29 -7.57 -34.38
C ASP A 385 -7.25 -6.43 -35.39
N ASP A 386 -6.38 -5.48 -35.13
CA ASP A 386 -6.02 -4.43 -36.06
C ASP A 386 -5.59 -5.03 -37.42
N GLU A 387 -6.38 -4.77 -38.47
CA GLU A 387 -5.91 -4.77 -39.88
C GLU A 387 -6.45 -3.52 -40.59
#